data_AF-A0A6J1R9T1-F1
#
_entry.id   AF-A0A6J1R9T1-F1
#
_cell.length_a   1.000
_cell.length_b   1.000
_cell.length_c   1.000
_cell.angle_alpha   90.00
_cell.angle_beta   90.00
_cell.angle_gamma   90.00
#
_symmetry.space_group_name_H-M   'P 1'
#
loop_
_entity.id
_entity.type
_entity.pdbx_description
1 polymer ?
#
loop_
_entity_poly.entity_id
_entity_poly.type
_entity_poly.pdbx_seq_one_letter_code
_entity_poly.pdbx_strand_id
1 'polypeptide(L)'
;VFESEKSNMHNQLLKQIQDGVKLKSVRTNDRSKPILEGLGKFRRQMTIEEQIQKTEKTPVDDAIQDKMDDIDAVRDDLQSTKQMLAMELRNKEVLERDNKRLQARILNLEAEVEHMKLQKNAQENKQQDEKLTESLRQEVQQARKDAEKAEKGFATAAEERDKARNVLEEMRRMYATLEKRMKAGMALAGCPSAKDVAGSRRKRV
;
A
#
# COMPACT_ATOMS: atom_id res chain seq x y z
N VAL A 1 9.84 -14.60 -37.83
CA VAL A 1 9.87 -14.18 -36.41
C VAL A 1 9.49 -15.39 -35.58
N PHE A 2 10.44 -15.95 -34.84
CA PHE A 2 10.21 -17.16 -34.04
C PHE A 2 9.30 -16.82 -32.85
N GLU A 3 8.54 -17.78 -32.32
CA GLU A 3 7.63 -17.52 -31.19
C GLU A 3 8.36 -17.06 -29.92
N SER A 4 9.64 -17.38 -29.79
CA SER A 4 10.55 -16.87 -28.77
C SER A 4 10.84 -15.37 -28.86
N GLU A 5 10.60 -14.75 -30.02
CA GLU A 5 10.79 -13.30 -30.25
C GLU A 5 9.52 -12.49 -29.97
N LYS A 6 8.39 -13.15 -29.64
CA LYS A 6 7.17 -12.46 -29.22
C LYS A 6 7.39 -11.86 -27.82
N SER A 7 6.96 -10.62 -27.63
CA SER A 7 7.07 -9.89 -26.36
C SER A 7 6.20 -10.56 -25.29
N ASN A 8 6.80 -11.40 -24.46
CA ASN A 8 6.21 -11.98 -23.26
C ASN A 8 6.74 -11.21 -22.02
N MET A 9 5.93 -11.08 -20.98
CA MET A 9 6.33 -10.44 -19.70
C MET A 9 7.63 -11.02 -19.15
N HIS A 10 7.83 -12.33 -19.32
CA HIS A 10 9.07 -13.02 -18.96
C HIS A 10 10.29 -12.53 -19.76
N ASN A 11 10.14 -12.30 -21.06
CA ASN A 11 11.21 -11.80 -21.93
C ASN A 11 11.55 -10.33 -21.62
N GLN A 12 10.56 -9.52 -21.23
CA GLN A 12 10.81 -8.15 -20.78
C GLN A 12 11.58 -8.10 -19.46
N LEU A 13 11.23 -8.97 -18.50
CA LEU A 13 11.93 -9.08 -17.23
C LEU A 13 13.38 -9.53 -17.42
N LEU A 14 13.62 -10.56 -18.23
CA LEU A 14 14.97 -11.01 -18.56
C LEU A 14 15.81 -9.90 -19.19
N LYS A 15 15.21 -9.12 -20.10
CA LYS A 15 15.88 -7.98 -20.74
C LYS A 15 16.23 -6.87 -19.74
N GLN A 16 15.34 -6.55 -18.81
CA GLN A 16 15.60 -5.58 -17.74
C GLN A 16 16.70 -6.03 -16.77
N ILE A 17 16.77 -7.32 -16.45
CA ILE A 17 17.85 -7.90 -15.63
C ILE A 17 19.19 -7.82 -16.39
N GLN A 18 19.18 -8.11 -17.69
CA GLN A 18 20.37 -8.07 -18.54
C GLN A 18 20.90 -6.65 -18.75
N ASP A 19 20.00 -5.66 -18.88
CA ASP A 19 20.34 -4.24 -19.02
C ASP A 19 20.83 -3.63 -17.68
N GLY A 20 20.30 -4.11 -16.55
CA GLY A 20 20.66 -3.68 -15.21
C GLY A 20 20.18 -2.26 -14.85
N VAL A 21 20.14 -1.95 -13.55
CA VAL A 21 19.78 -0.61 -13.05
C VAL A 21 21.05 0.19 -12.82
N LYS A 22 21.27 1.25 -13.61
CA LYS A 22 22.34 2.22 -13.36
C LYS A 22 22.01 3.05 -12.13
N LEU A 23 22.72 2.80 -11.03
CA LEU A 23 22.63 3.64 -9.84
C LEU A 23 23.15 5.05 -10.15
N LYS A 24 22.54 6.06 -9.54
CA LYS A 24 23.02 7.45 -9.63
C LYS A 24 24.37 7.55 -8.93
N SER A 25 25.32 8.26 -9.53
CA SER A 25 26.59 8.58 -8.87
C SER A 25 26.32 9.37 -7.58
N VAL A 26 26.67 8.78 -6.45
CA VAL A 26 26.57 9.42 -5.13
C VAL A 26 27.90 10.06 -4.82
N ARG A 27 27.89 11.34 -4.45
CA ARG A 27 29.08 12.05 -4.01
C ARG A 27 29.45 11.54 -2.62
N THR A 28 30.41 10.64 -2.54
CA THR A 28 30.99 10.19 -1.27
C THR A 28 31.78 11.35 -0.65
N ASN A 29 31.31 11.84 0.51
CA ASN A 29 32.11 12.75 1.34
C ASN A 29 33.18 11.92 2.04
N ASP A 30 34.27 11.66 1.33
CA ASP A 30 35.41 10.92 1.85
C ASP A 30 36.15 11.81 2.86
N ARG A 31 35.64 11.82 4.10
CA ARG A 31 36.18 12.57 5.25
C ARG A 31 37.59 12.11 5.66
N SER A 32 38.18 11.17 4.93
CA SER A 32 39.56 10.70 5.10
C SER A 32 40.60 11.68 4.55
N LYS A 33 40.20 12.67 3.73
CA LYS A 33 41.13 13.68 3.22
C LYS A 33 41.40 14.75 4.28
N PRO A 34 42.64 14.85 4.83
CA PRO A 34 42.98 15.93 5.73
C PRO A 34 42.90 17.27 4.98
N ILE A 35 42.34 18.28 5.64
CA ILE A 35 42.27 19.64 5.11
C ILE A 35 43.67 20.25 5.26
N LEU A 36 44.48 20.15 4.21
CA LEU A 36 45.87 20.65 4.17
C LEU A 36 45.98 22.05 3.56
N GLU A 37 44.86 22.71 3.27
CA GLU A 37 44.86 24.08 2.72
C GLU A 37 45.41 25.07 3.76
N GLY A 38 46.49 25.77 3.41
CA GLY A 38 47.17 26.75 4.27
C GLY A 38 48.36 26.20 5.08
N LEU A 39 48.57 24.88 5.09
CA LEU A 39 49.74 24.28 5.71
C LEU A 39 50.92 24.39 4.73
N GLY A 40 51.87 25.29 5.03
CA GLY A 40 53.14 25.37 4.30
C GLY A 40 53.75 23.97 4.19
N LYS A 41 54.33 23.62 3.03
CA LYS A 41 54.89 22.28 2.76
C LYS A 41 55.71 21.85 3.97
N PHE A 42 55.22 20.86 4.74
CA PHE A 42 56.01 20.31 5.84
C PHE A 42 57.33 19.84 5.24
N ARG A 43 58.41 20.53 5.61
CA ARG A 43 59.76 20.08 5.32
C ARG A 43 59.86 18.70 5.99
N ARG A 44 60.09 17.65 5.20
CA ARG A 44 60.21 16.28 5.74
C ARG A 44 61.15 16.34 6.94
N GLN A 45 60.69 15.86 8.10
CA GLN A 45 61.56 15.67 9.25
C GLN A 45 62.60 14.63 8.84
N MET A 46 63.87 15.01 8.88
CA MET A 46 64.97 14.09 8.64
C MET A 46 64.98 13.07 9.77
N THR A 47 65.15 11.80 9.41
CA THR A 47 65.33 10.72 10.39
C THR A 47 66.60 10.93 11.21
N ILE A 48 66.69 10.33 12.40
CA ILE A 48 67.83 10.50 13.32
C ILE A 48 69.15 10.13 12.62
N GLU A 49 69.11 9.10 11.78
CA GLU A 49 70.24 8.61 10.98
C GLU A 49 70.72 9.65 9.95
N GLU A 50 69.77 10.33 9.31
CA GLU A 50 70.05 11.39 8.34
C GLU A 50 70.62 12.66 9.00
N GLN A 51 70.26 12.94 10.26
CA GLN A 51 70.86 14.06 11.02
C GLN A 51 72.34 13.77 11.35
N ILE A 52 72.65 12.54 11.77
CA ILE A 52 74.01 12.11 12.14
C ILE A 52 74.95 12.21 10.92
N GLN A 53 74.52 11.74 9.75
CA GLN A 53 75.33 11.84 8.51
C GLN A 53 75.58 13.27 8.04
N LYS A 54 74.72 14.21 8.41
CA LYS A 54 74.84 15.62 8.02
C LYS A 54 75.79 16.37 8.96
N THR A 55 75.75 16.05 10.25
CA THR A 55 76.69 16.58 11.25
C THR A 55 78.12 16.07 11.07
N GLU A 56 78.32 14.88 10.48
CA GLU A 56 79.66 14.36 10.17
C GLU A 56 80.36 15.10 9.00
N LYS A 57 79.64 15.87 8.18
CA LYS A 57 80.15 16.44 6.93
C LYS A 57 80.55 17.92 6.97
N THR A 58 80.39 18.62 8.10
CA THR A 58 80.71 20.06 8.20
C THR A 58 81.82 20.33 9.23
N PRO A 59 82.96 20.93 8.84
CA PRO A 59 83.99 21.37 9.78
C PRO A 59 83.49 22.52 10.65
N VAL A 60 83.96 22.51 11.89
CA VAL A 60 83.57 23.38 12.99
C VAL A 60 84.27 24.73 12.86
N ASP A 61 83.53 25.82 12.64
CA ASP A 61 83.95 27.18 13.03
C ASP A 61 82.72 28.05 13.36
N ASP A 62 82.82 28.79 14.47
CA ASP A 62 81.96 29.90 14.94
C ASP A 62 80.48 29.66 15.38
N ALA A 63 80.13 28.49 15.92
CA ALA A 63 78.74 28.13 16.27
C ALA A 63 78.23 28.51 17.69
N ILE A 64 78.66 29.63 18.29
CA ILE A 64 78.13 30.06 19.62
C ILE A 64 77.04 31.14 19.49
N GLN A 65 76.99 31.91 18.39
CA GLN A 65 75.91 32.90 18.17
C GLN A 65 74.63 32.31 17.56
N ASP A 66 74.70 31.24 16.76
CA ASP A 66 73.53 30.65 16.07
C ASP A 66 72.61 29.80 16.97
N LYS A 67 73.05 29.41 18.18
CA LYS A 67 72.23 28.57 19.08
C LYS A 67 71.15 29.32 19.86
N MET A 68 71.23 30.65 19.93
CA MET A 68 70.21 31.48 20.58
C MET A 68 68.99 31.71 19.69
N ASP A 69 69.19 31.81 18.36
CA ASP A 69 68.10 31.98 17.40
C ASP A 69 67.23 30.71 17.27
N ASP A 70 67.82 29.53 17.43
CA ASP A 70 67.07 28.27 17.46
C ASP A 70 66.11 28.19 18.65
N ILE A 71 66.46 28.79 19.79
CA ILE A 71 65.63 28.77 21.01
C ILE A 71 64.44 29.72 20.88
N ASP A 72 64.63 30.90 20.29
CA ASP A 72 63.55 31.85 20.09
C ASP A 72 62.57 31.38 18.98
N ALA A 73 63.07 30.74 17.92
CA ALA A 73 62.22 30.11 16.90
C ALA A 73 61.35 28.97 17.48
N VAL A 74 61.95 28.09 18.31
CA VAL A 74 61.20 27.02 19.00
C VAL A 74 60.18 27.59 19.97
N ARG A 75 60.48 28.74 20.61
CA ARG A 75 59.53 29.43 21.49
C ARG A 75 58.32 29.94 20.70
N ASP A 76 58.55 30.56 19.55
CA ASP A 76 57.49 31.09 18.69
C ASP A 76 56.61 29.98 18.11
N ASP A 77 57.21 28.87 17.66
CA ASP A 77 56.48 27.69 17.20
C ASP A 77 55.64 27.06 18.32
N LEU A 78 56.18 27.01 19.54
CA LEU A 78 55.45 26.51 20.71
C LEU A 78 54.29 27.44 21.12
N GLN A 79 54.47 28.76 21.01
CA GLN A 79 53.38 29.71 21.26
C GLN A 79 52.30 29.63 20.18
N SER A 80 52.68 29.49 18.91
CA SER A 80 51.77 29.33 17.77
C SER A 80 50.94 28.05 17.91
N THR A 81 51.56 26.91 18.21
CA THR A 81 50.85 25.64 18.46
C THR A 81 49.92 25.73 19.66
N LYS A 82 50.32 26.41 20.74
CA LYS A 82 49.45 26.69 21.89
C LYS A 82 48.22 27.52 21.50
N GLN A 83 48.41 28.57 20.70
CA GLN A 83 47.31 29.42 20.24
C GLN A 83 46.35 28.67 19.31
N MET A 84 46.89 27.84 18.42
CA MET A 84 46.11 26.97 17.53
C MET A 84 45.28 25.97 18.33
N LEU A 85 45.88 25.29 19.31
CA LEU A 85 45.16 24.36 20.17
C LEU A 85 44.03 25.05 20.96
N ALA A 86 44.26 26.27 21.46
CA ALA A 86 43.22 27.04 22.13
C ALA A 86 42.04 27.38 21.19
N MET A 87 42.32 27.70 19.92
CA MET A 87 41.28 27.87 18.90
C MET A 87 40.54 26.57 18.61
N GLU A 88 41.24 25.45 18.49
CA GLU A 88 40.63 24.13 18.25
C GLU A 88 39.69 23.73 19.39
N LEU A 89 40.10 23.94 20.64
CA LEU A 89 39.23 23.68 21.80
C LEU A 89 37.97 24.54 21.77
N ARG A 90 38.10 25.85 21.46
CA ARG A 90 36.95 26.74 21.32
C ARG A 90 36.01 26.30 20.19
N ASN A 91 36.57 25.91 19.05
CA ASN A 91 35.80 25.40 17.91
C ASN A 91 35.09 24.09 18.25
N LYS A 92 35.76 23.18 18.95
CA LYS A 92 35.18 21.92 19.41
C LYS A 92 33.98 22.15 20.31
N GLU A 93 34.07 23.06 21.28
CA GLU A 93 32.93 23.35 22.15
C GLU A 93 31.74 23.97 21.39
N VAL A 94 31.98 24.81 20.39
CA VAL A 94 30.91 25.36 19.54
C VAL A 94 30.24 24.24 18.75
N LEU A 95 31.02 23.35 18.13
CA LEU A 95 30.51 22.20 17.40
C LEU A 95 29.73 21.24 18.31
N GLU A 96 30.16 21.03 19.55
CA GLU A 96 29.44 20.21 20.53
C GLU A 96 28.09 20.84 20.91
N ARG A 97 28.03 22.17 21.09
CA ARG A 97 26.78 22.89 21.35
C ARG A 97 25.82 22.79 20.18
N ASP A 98 26.31 22.98 18.96
CA ASP A 98 25.47 22.89 17.76
C ASP A 98 25.02 21.46 17.47
N ASN A 99 25.86 20.45 17.70
CA ASN A 99 25.44 19.05 17.62
C ASN A 99 24.31 18.72 18.62
N LYS A 100 24.39 19.21 19.86
CA LYS A 100 23.30 19.02 20.84
C LYS A 100 21.99 19.68 20.36
N ARG A 101 22.06 20.87 19.78
CA ARG A 101 20.89 21.55 19.19
C ARG A 101 20.30 20.77 18.02
N LEU A 102 21.15 20.24 17.14
CA LEU A 102 20.72 19.43 16.01
C LEU A 102 20.07 18.11 16.47
N GLN A 103 20.67 17.42 17.45
CA GLN A 103 20.10 16.20 18.03
C GLN A 103 18.72 16.45 18.64
N ALA A 104 18.56 17.54 19.40
CA ALA A 104 17.25 17.92 19.95
C ALA A 104 16.21 18.19 18.85
N ARG A 105 16.61 18.84 17.75
CA ARG A 105 15.73 19.10 16.61
C ARG A 105 15.35 17.81 15.88
N ILE A 106 16.28 16.88 15.71
CA ILE A 106 16.02 15.56 15.11
C ILE A 106 14.98 14.82 15.94
N LEU A 107 15.17 14.73 17.26
CA LEU A 107 14.23 14.04 18.16
C LEU A 107 12.82 14.65 18.11
N ASN A 108 12.72 15.98 18.07
CA ASN A 108 11.42 16.65 17.92
C ASN A 108 10.75 16.31 16.58
N LEU A 109 11.51 16.33 15.48
CA LEU A 109 11.00 15.98 14.16
C LEU A 109 10.58 14.51 14.07
N GLU A 110 11.33 13.61 14.70
CA GLU A 110 10.97 12.19 14.79
C GLU A 110 9.63 12.00 15.51
N ALA A 111 9.43 12.68 16.65
CA ALA A 111 8.17 12.65 17.38
C ALA A 111 6.99 13.24 16.57
N GLU A 112 7.21 14.35 15.85
CA GLU A 112 6.19 14.92 14.95
C GLU A 112 5.82 13.96 13.82
N VAL A 113 6.81 13.28 13.22
CA VAL A 113 6.57 12.29 12.16
C VAL A 113 5.79 11.09 12.69
N GLU A 114 6.09 10.60 13.90
CA GLU A 114 5.31 9.51 14.52
C GLU A 114 3.86 9.93 14.78
N HIS A 115 3.65 11.13 15.32
CA HIS A 115 2.32 11.66 15.57
C HIS A 115 1.51 11.80 14.28
N MET A 116 2.13 12.30 13.20
CA MET A 116 1.52 12.41 11.88
C MET A 116 1.17 11.05 11.28
N LYS A 117 2.01 10.03 11.46
CA LYS A 117 1.72 8.65 11.01
C LYS A 117 0.51 8.07 11.73
N LEU A 118 0.44 8.24 13.05
CA LEU A 118 -0.70 7.78 13.85
C LEU A 118 -1.99 8.48 13.43
N GLN A 119 -1.93 9.80 13.22
CA GLN A 119 -3.08 10.58 12.75
C GLN A 119 -3.53 10.14 11.36
N LYS A 120 -2.59 9.90 10.44
CA LYS A 120 -2.88 9.42 9.10
C LYS A 120 -3.55 8.05 9.12
N ASN A 121 -3.03 7.11 9.90
CA ASN A 121 -3.64 5.78 10.06
C ASN A 121 -5.06 5.87 10.62
N ALA A 122 -5.29 6.73 11.62
CA ALA A 122 -6.62 6.95 12.18
C ALA A 122 -7.58 7.55 11.15
N GLN A 123 -7.11 8.45 10.30
CA GLN A 123 -7.91 9.06 9.23
C GLN A 123 -8.20 8.07 8.09
N GLU A 124 -7.22 7.25 7.70
CA GLU A 124 -7.40 6.17 6.72
C GLU A 124 -8.43 5.14 7.21
N ASN A 125 -8.36 4.73 8.48
CA ASN A 125 -9.34 3.82 9.08
C ASN A 125 -10.75 4.44 9.07
N LYS A 126 -10.90 5.71 9.46
CA LYS A 126 -12.19 6.41 9.39
C LYS A 126 -12.76 6.45 7.97
N GLN A 127 -11.93 6.71 6.97
CA GLN A 127 -12.37 6.70 5.57
C GLN A 127 -12.78 5.31 5.09
N GLN A 128 -12.11 4.26 5.55
CA GLN A 128 -12.52 2.88 5.26
C GLN A 128 -13.87 2.55 5.92
N ASP A 129 -14.05 2.93 7.18
CA ASP A 129 -15.31 2.74 7.91
C ASP A 129 -16.47 3.51 7.26
N GLU A 130 -16.24 4.74 6.81
CA GLU A 130 -17.22 5.54 6.08
C GLU A 130 -17.64 4.85 4.77
N LYS A 131 -16.68 4.37 3.97
CA LYS A 131 -16.97 3.63 2.72
C LYS A 131 -17.75 2.35 2.96
N LEU A 132 -17.41 1.61 4.01
CA LEU A 132 -18.14 0.39 4.40
C LEU A 132 -19.57 0.75 4.82
N THR A 133 -19.74 1.82 5.60
CA THR A 133 -21.05 2.29 6.05
C THR A 133 -21.91 2.74 4.86
N GLU A 134 -21.34 3.44 3.88
CA GLU A 134 -22.05 3.82 2.66
C GLU A 134 -22.46 2.59 1.83
N SER A 135 -21.56 1.61 1.69
CA SER A 135 -21.84 0.37 0.96
C SER A 135 -22.98 -0.42 1.60
N LEU A 136 -22.95 -0.58 2.93
CA LEU A 136 -24.03 -1.23 3.69
C LEU A 136 -25.36 -0.47 3.57
N ARG A 137 -25.33 0.87 3.57
CA ARG A 137 -26.54 1.68 3.34
C ARG A 137 -27.12 1.47 1.95
N GLN A 138 -26.29 1.40 0.91
CA GLN A 138 -26.72 1.13 -0.46
C GLN A 138 -27.32 -0.28 -0.58
N GLU A 139 -26.68 -1.28 0.03
CA GLU A 139 -27.18 -2.66 0.04
C GLU A 139 -28.54 -2.76 0.73
N VAL A 140 -28.72 -2.13 1.90
CA VAL A 140 -30.01 -2.07 2.60
C VAL A 140 -31.08 -1.37 1.75
N GLN A 141 -30.73 -0.26 1.09
CA GLN A 141 -31.67 0.41 0.19
C GLN A 141 -32.07 -0.46 -1.00
N GLN A 142 -31.12 -1.19 -1.57
CA GLN A 142 -31.37 -2.10 -2.68
C GLN A 142 -32.26 -3.27 -2.25
N ALA A 143 -31.96 -3.90 -1.11
CA ALA A 143 -32.77 -4.96 -0.53
C ALA A 143 -34.22 -4.50 -0.26
N ARG A 144 -34.41 -3.27 0.22
CA ARG A 144 -35.75 -2.68 0.39
C ARG A 144 -36.51 -2.53 -0.93
N LYS A 145 -35.84 -2.02 -1.98
CA LYS A 145 -36.45 -1.89 -3.31
C LYS A 145 -36.82 -3.23 -3.89
N ASP A 146 -35.98 -4.24 -3.71
CA ASP A 146 -36.23 -5.58 -4.24
C ASP A 146 -37.33 -6.30 -3.46
N ALA A 147 -37.42 -6.10 -2.14
CA ALA A 147 -38.56 -6.53 -1.33
C ALA A 147 -39.87 -5.87 -1.80
N GLU A 148 -39.88 -4.55 -2.03
CA GLU A 148 -41.06 -3.83 -2.52
C GLU A 148 -41.51 -4.34 -3.90
N LYS A 149 -40.57 -4.63 -4.81
CA LYS A 149 -40.88 -5.24 -6.11
C LYS A 149 -41.46 -6.64 -5.96
N ALA A 150 -40.89 -7.45 -5.07
CA ALA A 150 -41.37 -8.79 -4.80
C ALA A 150 -42.80 -8.76 -4.25
N GLU A 151 -43.07 -7.88 -3.27
CA GLU A 151 -44.42 -7.68 -2.72
C GLU A 151 -45.43 -7.28 -3.79
N LYS A 152 -45.09 -6.33 -4.67
CA LYS A 152 -45.93 -5.95 -5.80
C LYS A 152 -46.19 -7.12 -6.74
N GLY A 153 -45.16 -7.90 -7.06
CA GLY A 153 -45.29 -9.10 -7.90
C GLY A 153 -46.19 -10.17 -7.29
N PHE A 154 -46.09 -10.41 -5.97
CA PHE A 154 -46.98 -11.33 -5.28
C PHE A 154 -48.42 -10.82 -5.22
N ALA A 155 -48.64 -9.52 -5.01
CA ALA A 155 -49.97 -8.92 -5.05
C ALA A 155 -50.62 -9.10 -6.43
N THR A 156 -49.90 -8.80 -7.52
CA THR A 156 -50.43 -8.99 -8.88
C THR A 156 -50.71 -10.46 -9.18
N ALA A 157 -49.82 -11.38 -8.79
CA ALA A 157 -50.02 -12.82 -9.00
C ALA A 157 -51.22 -13.35 -8.21
N ALA A 158 -51.48 -12.82 -7.01
CA ALA A 158 -52.65 -13.16 -6.21
C ALA A 158 -53.95 -12.72 -6.91
N GLU A 159 -53.99 -11.49 -7.44
CA GLU A 159 -55.13 -10.99 -8.21
C GLU A 159 -55.40 -11.82 -9.47
N GLU A 160 -54.36 -12.18 -10.21
CA GLU A 160 -54.48 -13.03 -11.40
C GLU A 160 -54.99 -14.42 -11.06
N ARG A 161 -54.51 -15.01 -9.96
CA ARG A 161 -54.97 -16.30 -9.45
C ARG A 161 -56.45 -16.25 -9.08
N ASP A 162 -56.90 -15.19 -8.42
CA ASP A 162 -58.30 -15.05 -8.02
C ASP A 162 -59.21 -14.84 -9.24
N LYS A 163 -58.78 -14.07 -10.25
CA LYS A 163 -59.46 -13.97 -11.54
C LYS A 163 -59.57 -15.33 -12.23
N ALA A 164 -58.47 -16.08 -12.33
CA ALA A 164 -58.45 -17.41 -12.94
C ALA A 164 -59.35 -18.41 -12.19
N ARG A 165 -59.36 -18.35 -10.85
CA ARG A 165 -60.26 -19.16 -10.02
C ARG A 165 -61.72 -18.86 -10.32
N ASN A 166 -62.10 -17.59 -10.42
CA ASN A 166 -63.48 -17.19 -10.74
C ASN A 166 -63.90 -17.73 -12.11
N VAL A 167 -63.05 -17.59 -13.13
CA VAL A 167 -63.30 -18.14 -14.47
C VAL A 167 -63.48 -19.66 -14.43
N LEU A 168 -62.63 -20.39 -13.68
CA LEU A 168 -62.78 -21.84 -13.52
C LEU A 168 -64.08 -22.22 -12.81
N GLU A 169 -64.51 -21.47 -11.80
CA GLU A 169 -65.78 -21.71 -11.11
C GLU A 169 -66.98 -21.46 -12.03
N GLU A 170 -66.95 -20.42 -12.86
CA GLU A 170 -67.97 -20.14 -13.88
C GLU A 170 -68.03 -21.23 -14.94
N MET A 171 -66.88 -21.65 -15.49
CA MET A 171 -66.80 -22.75 -16.45
C MET A 171 -67.35 -24.04 -15.85
N ARG A 172 -67.00 -24.37 -14.59
CA ARG A 172 -67.55 -25.53 -13.87
C ARG A 172 -69.08 -25.44 -13.74
N ARG A 173 -69.64 -24.26 -13.42
CA ARG A 173 -71.10 -24.04 -13.38
C ARG A 173 -71.74 -24.26 -14.76
N MET A 174 -71.13 -23.75 -15.83
CA MET A 174 -71.61 -23.96 -17.20
C MET A 174 -71.57 -25.44 -17.60
N TYR A 175 -70.46 -26.15 -17.36
CA TYR A 175 -70.38 -27.59 -17.65
C TYR A 175 -71.42 -28.39 -16.85
N ALA A 176 -71.61 -28.08 -15.57
CA ALA A 176 -72.63 -28.76 -14.75
C ALA A 176 -74.06 -28.51 -15.25
N THR A 177 -74.36 -27.30 -15.73
CA THR A 177 -75.68 -26.99 -16.32
C THR A 177 -75.89 -27.69 -17.66
N LEU A 178 -74.86 -27.74 -18.50
CA LEU A 178 -74.88 -28.49 -19.77
C LEU A 178 -75.09 -29.98 -19.51
N GLU A 179 -74.36 -30.56 -18.56
CA GLU A 179 -74.48 -31.97 -18.18
C GLU A 179 -75.90 -32.29 -17.67
N LYS A 180 -76.48 -31.42 -16.84
CA LYS A 180 -77.89 -31.55 -16.39
C LYS A 180 -78.86 -31.51 -17.58
N ARG A 181 -78.68 -30.60 -18.54
CA ARG A 181 -79.51 -30.52 -19.75
C ARG A 181 -79.37 -31.76 -20.62
N MET A 182 -78.15 -32.28 -20.80
CA MET A 182 -77.91 -33.51 -21.56
C MET A 182 -78.58 -34.72 -20.88
N LYS A 183 -78.46 -34.85 -19.55
CA LYS A 183 -79.14 -35.90 -18.78
C LYS A 183 -80.66 -35.80 -18.87
N ALA A 184 -81.22 -34.59 -18.78
CA ALA A 184 -82.64 -34.35 -18.95
C ALA A 184 -83.12 -34.68 -20.37
N GLY A 185 -82.36 -34.29 -21.41
CA GLY A 185 -82.63 -34.62 -22.80
C GLY A 185 -82.58 -36.13 -23.09
N MET A 186 -81.60 -36.85 -22.52
CA MET A 186 -81.55 -38.32 -22.61
C MET A 186 -82.72 -39.00 -21.88
N ALA A 187 -83.14 -38.47 -20.72
CA ALA A 187 -84.29 -38.98 -19.99
C ALA A 187 -85.62 -38.74 -20.75
N LEU A 188 -85.75 -37.60 -21.45
CA LEU A 188 -86.92 -37.27 -22.26
C LEU A 188 -86.98 -38.06 -23.59
N ALA A 189 -85.83 -38.38 -24.17
CA ALA A 189 -85.71 -39.17 -25.40
C ALA A 189 -85.95 -40.69 -25.21
N GLY A 190 -86.30 -41.14 -23.99
CA GLY A 190 -86.70 -42.52 -23.72
C GLY A 190 -85.62 -43.56 -23.98
N CYS A 191 -84.33 -43.20 -23.90
CA CYS A 191 -83.25 -44.18 -23.99
C CYS A 191 -83.21 -44.99 -22.69
N PRO A 192 -83.36 -46.33 -22.74
CA PRO A 192 -83.49 -47.15 -21.54
C PRO A 192 -82.21 -47.09 -20.70
N SER A 193 -82.37 -46.88 -19.39
CA SER A 193 -81.25 -46.98 -18.46
C SER A 193 -80.68 -48.40 -18.51
N ALA A 194 -79.37 -48.55 -18.28
CA ALA A 194 -78.72 -49.86 -18.22
C ALA A 194 -79.40 -50.82 -17.20
N LYS A 195 -80.11 -50.28 -16.21
CA LYS A 195 -80.94 -51.05 -15.27
C LYS A 195 -82.24 -51.58 -15.90
N ASP A 196 -82.85 -50.84 -16.83
CA ASP A 196 -84.09 -51.22 -17.52
C ASP A 196 -83.85 -52.33 -18.57
N VAL A 197 -82.68 -52.28 -19.22
CA VAL A 197 -82.23 -53.35 -20.14
C VAL A 197 -81.95 -54.65 -19.38
N ALA A 198 -81.38 -54.58 -18.17
CA ALA A 198 -81.09 -55.75 -17.34
C ALA A 198 -82.35 -56.42 -16.77
N GLY A 199 -83.37 -55.65 -16.35
CA GLY A 199 -84.64 -56.19 -15.86
C GLY A 199 -85.45 -56.92 -16.93
N SER A 200 -85.38 -56.44 -18.18
CA SER A 200 -86.11 -57.04 -19.31
C SER A 200 -85.55 -58.38 -19.79
N ARG A 201 -84.29 -58.71 -19.47
CA ARG A 201 -83.68 -60.02 -19.77
C ARG A 201 -84.07 -61.11 -18.76
N ARG A 202 -84.40 -60.78 -17.50
CA ARG A 202 -84.76 -61.76 -16.46
C ARG A 202 -86.21 -62.27 -16.54
N LYS A 203 -87.09 -61.61 -17.29
CA LYS A 203 -88.50 -62.03 -17.49
C LYS A 203 -88.72 -62.90 -18.73
N ARG A 204 -87.68 -63.19 -19.51
CA ARG A 204 -87.71 -64.09 -20.67
C ARG A 204 -86.85 -65.34 -20.40
N VAL A 205 -87.26 -66.13 -19.41
CA VAL A 205 -86.90 -67.55 -19.23
C VAL A 205 -88.12 -68.24 -18.65
#